data_AF-A0A813JBK0-F1
#
_entry.id   AF-A0A813JBK0-F1
#
_cell.length_a   1.000
_cell.length_b   1.000
_cell.length_c   1.000
_cell.angle_alpha   90.00
_cell.angle_beta   90.00
_cell.angle_gamma   90.00
#
_symmetry.space_group_name_H-M   'P 1'
#
loop_
_entity.id
_entity.type
_entity.pdbx_description
1 polymer ?
#
loop_
_entity_poly.entity_id
_entity_poly.type
_entity_poly.pdbx_seq_one_letter_code
_entity_poly.pdbx_strand_id
1 'polypeptide(L)'
;SKLADDQASYDAATKGLVPFFQGTGTDSRGRRFEDILNLGNTQMEYSHDFIQWVFPTNELSIFNGCAPLLTKEVQRIFLEDLAIQANLRRILFRFLTFLGLELGGTAGSIVVTRAQHFKT
;
A
#
# COMPACT_ATOMS: atom_id res chain seq x y z
N SER A 1 12.64 13.78 -22.86
CA SER A 1 11.93 15.05 -22.57
C SER A 1 11.07 14.79 -21.35
N LYS A 2 11.03 15.71 -20.38
CA LYS A 2 10.32 15.57 -19.10
C LYS A 2 8.87 15.07 -19.25
N LEU A 3 8.18 15.46 -20.32
CA LEU A 3 6.81 15.03 -20.63
C LEU A 3 6.68 13.53 -20.95
N ALA A 4 7.69 12.92 -21.57
CA ALA A 4 7.69 11.49 -21.89
C ALA A 4 7.95 10.64 -20.63
N ASP A 5 8.81 11.13 -19.73
CA ASP A 5 9.12 10.46 -18.46
C ASP A 5 7.93 10.54 -17.50
N ASP A 6 7.22 11.68 -17.46
CA ASP A 6 5.99 11.87 -16.68
C ASP A 6 4.86 10.93 -17.16
N GLN A 7 4.70 10.76 -18.47
CA GLN A 7 3.69 9.84 -19.04
C GLN A 7 4.04 8.37 -18.82
N ALA A 8 5.32 7.99 -18.94
CA ALA A 8 5.76 6.62 -18.67
C ALA A 8 5.60 6.25 -17.19
N SER A 9 5.89 7.19 -16.28
CA SER A 9 5.65 7.05 -14.84
C SER A 9 4.15 6.92 -14.52
N TYR A 10 3.30 7.72 -15.17
CA TYR A 10 1.84 7.62 -15.07
C TYR A 10 1.31 6.26 -15.52
N ASP A 11 1.75 5.79 -16.69
CA ASP A 11 1.35 4.51 -17.25
C ASP A 11 1.78 3.36 -16.34
N ALA A 12 3.00 3.39 -15.84
CA ALA A 12 3.53 2.37 -14.93
C ALA A 12 2.77 2.35 -13.59
N ALA A 13 2.48 3.52 -13.00
CA ALA A 13 1.73 3.60 -11.75
C ALA A 13 0.30 3.07 -11.91
N THR A 14 -0.40 3.45 -12.97
CA THR A 14 -1.78 3.01 -13.22
C THR A 14 -1.83 1.53 -13.62
N LYS A 15 -0.85 1.03 -14.39
CA LYS A 15 -0.77 -0.38 -14.80
C LYS A 15 -0.24 -1.31 -13.69
N GLY A 16 0.44 -0.78 -12.68
CA GLY A 16 0.99 -1.57 -11.58
C GLY A 16 0.15 -1.49 -10.30
N LEU A 17 0.01 -0.29 -9.74
CA LEU A 17 -0.53 -0.08 -8.40
C LEU A 17 -2.03 -0.36 -8.31
N VAL A 18 -2.80 0.04 -9.32
CA VAL A 18 -4.25 -0.18 -9.35
C VAL A 18 -4.57 -1.68 -9.45
N PRO A 19 -4.04 -2.45 -10.43
CA PRO A 19 -4.24 -3.90 -10.47
C PRO A 19 -3.74 -4.63 -9.23
N PHE A 20 -2.63 -4.20 -8.65
CA PHE A 20 -2.12 -4.74 -7.39
C PHE A 20 -3.16 -4.62 -6.27
N PHE A 21 -3.71 -3.43 -6.04
CA PHE A 21 -4.75 -3.23 -5.02
C PHE A 21 -6.10 -3.86 -5.38
N GLN A 22 -6.39 -4.08 -6.66
CA GLN A 22 -7.56 -4.86 -7.10
C GLN A 22 -7.36 -6.37 -6.92
N GLY A 23 -6.16 -6.84 -6.57
CA GLY A 23 -5.82 -8.25 -6.39
C GLY A 23 -5.60 -9.03 -7.70
N THR A 24 -5.58 -8.33 -8.83
CA THR A 24 -5.39 -8.88 -10.18
C THR A 24 -3.93 -8.77 -10.66
N GLY A 25 -3.17 -7.84 -10.09
CA GLY A 25 -1.75 -7.61 -10.36
C GLY A 25 -0.82 -8.09 -9.25
N THR A 26 0.47 -7.79 -9.43
CA THR A 26 1.55 -8.07 -8.48
C THR A 26 2.40 -6.84 -8.25
N ASP A 27 3.17 -6.84 -7.16
CA ASP A 27 4.24 -5.86 -6.96
C ASP A 27 5.44 -6.12 -7.88
N SER A 28 6.48 -5.29 -7.76
CA SER A 28 7.73 -5.41 -8.55
C SER A 28 8.52 -6.70 -8.29
N ARG A 29 8.19 -7.46 -7.25
CA ARG A 29 8.79 -8.76 -6.92
C ARG A 29 7.88 -9.94 -7.28
N GLY A 30 6.75 -9.69 -7.95
CA GLY A 30 5.79 -10.72 -8.35
C GLY A 30 4.88 -11.20 -7.22
N ARG A 31 4.84 -10.51 -6.08
CA ARG A 31 3.96 -10.84 -4.95
C ARG A 31 2.56 -10.30 -5.21
N ARG A 32 1.53 -11.09 -4.94
CA ARG A 32 0.14 -10.65 -4.95
C ARG A 32 -0.20 -9.93 -3.66
N PHE A 33 -1.30 -9.17 -3.67
CA PHE A 33 -1.80 -8.48 -2.48
C PHE A 33 -2.03 -9.43 -1.29
N GLU A 34 -2.61 -10.60 -1.54
CA GLU A 34 -2.85 -11.63 -0.52
C GLU A 34 -1.54 -12.21 0.05
N ASP A 35 -0.48 -12.32 -0.75
CA ASP A 35 0.81 -12.80 -0.26
C ASP A 35 1.39 -11.85 0.78
N ILE A 36 1.25 -10.53 0.54
CA ILE A 36 1.70 -9.49 1.48
C ILE A 36 0.86 -9.47 2.75
N LEU A 37 -0.46 -9.64 2.65
CA LEU A 37 -1.33 -9.74 3.84
C LEU A 37 -0.96 -10.93 4.73
N ASN A 38 -0.54 -12.05 4.12
CA ASN A 38 -0.20 -13.29 4.80
C ASN A 38 1.25 -13.35 5.30
N LEU A 39 2.07 -12.32 5.08
CA LEU A 39 3.40 -12.26 5.66
C LEU A 39 3.32 -12.38 7.19
N GLY A 40 4.14 -13.23 7.78
CA GLY A 40 4.28 -13.32 9.24
C GLY A 40 5.03 -12.11 9.80
N ASN A 41 4.87 -11.82 11.09
CA ASN A 41 5.53 -10.66 11.72
C ASN A 41 7.06 -10.69 11.57
N THR A 42 7.70 -11.85 11.74
CA THR A 42 9.16 -12.00 11.52
C THR A 42 9.58 -11.65 10.09
N GLN A 43 8.76 -11.97 9.08
CA GLN A 43 9.05 -11.62 7.70
C GLN A 43 8.87 -10.13 7.44
N MET A 44 7.85 -9.53 8.05
CA MET A 44 7.62 -8.08 7.99
C MET A 44 8.72 -7.28 8.71
N GLU A 45 9.32 -7.82 9.78
CA GLU A 45 10.50 -7.23 10.45
C GLU A 45 11.76 -7.34 9.59
N TYR A 46 11.94 -8.46 8.90
CA TYR A 46 13.15 -8.72 8.12
C TYR A 46 13.15 -8.00 6.77
N SER A 47 11.99 -7.88 6.12
CA SER A 47 11.85 -7.32 4.78
C SER A 47 10.78 -6.23 4.75
N HIS A 48 11.19 -5.02 4.39
CA HIS A 48 10.33 -3.83 4.33
C HIS A 48 10.09 -3.32 2.91
N ASP A 49 10.50 -4.06 1.88
CA ASP A 49 10.46 -3.61 0.48
C ASP A 49 9.03 -3.49 -0.09
N PHE A 50 8.04 -4.13 0.54
CA PHE A 50 6.63 -4.06 0.17
C PHE A 50 5.96 -2.78 0.70
N ILE A 51 6.55 -2.08 1.67
CA ILE A 51 5.89 -0.96 2.36
C ILE A 51 5.49 0.14 1.37
N GLN A 52 6.37 0.47 0.43
CA GLN A 52 6.08 1.49 -0.58
C GLN A 52 5.03 1.06 -1.62
N TRP A 53 4.72 -0.24 -1.73
CA TRP A 53 3.61 -0.72 -2.53
C TRP A 53 2.28 -0.61 -1.80
N VAL A 54 2.25 -0.86 -0.49
CA VAL A 54 1.01 -0.82 0.30
C VAL A 54 0.71 0.57 0.89
N PHE A 55 1.73 1.42 1.02
CA PHE A 55 1.64 2.82 1.43
C PHE A 55 2.51 3.70 0.50
N PRO A 56 2.11 3.84 -0.78
CA PRO A 56 2.87 4.61 -1.75
C PRO A 56 2.82 6.12 -1.46
N THR A 57 3.85 6.83 -1.91
CA THR A 57 3.95 8.28 -1.85
C THR A 57 3.65 8.93 -3.20
N ASN A 58 3.28 10.21 -3.18
CA ASN A 58 3.14 11.03 -4.40
C ASN A 58 4.49 11.55 -4.93
N GLU A 59 5.59 11.19 -4.27
CA GLU A 59 6.96 11.47 -4.67
C GLU A 59 7.68 10.16 -5.01
N LEU A 60 8.59 10.22 -5.99
CA LEU A 60 9.43 9.07 -6.35
C LEU A 60 10.37 8.72 -5.21
N SER A 61 10.51 7.44 -4.93
CA SER A 61 11.45 6.95 -3.94
C SER A 61 12.89 7.01 -4.48
N ILE A 62 13.76 7.75 -3.80
CA ILE A 62 15.20 7.77 -4.12
C ILE A 62 15.90 6.45 -3.75
N PHE A 63 15.29 5.63 -2.90
CA PHE A 63 15.85 4.38 -2.40
C PHE A 63 15.33 3.14 -3.14
N ASN A 64 14.15 3.24 -3.77
CA ASN A 64 13.49 2.14 -4.47
C ASN A 64 12.93 2.65 -5.79
N GLY A 65 13.71 2.53 -6.86
CA GLY A 65 13.27 2.93 -8.20
C GLY A 65 12.09 2.11 -8.74
N CYS A 66 11.73 1.00 -8.09
CA CYS A 66 10.57 0.18 -8.45
C CYS A 66 9.33 0.48 -7.58
N ALA A 67 9.39 1.49 -6.70
CA ALA A 67 8.23 1.90 -5.92
C ALA A 67 7.18 2.56 -6.83
N PRO A 68 5.90 2.20 -6.67
CA PRO A 68 4.84 2.82 -7.44
C PRO A 68 4.57 4.25 -6.95
N LEU A 69 4.15 5.13 -7.87
CA LEU A 69 3.85 6.53 -7.59
C LEU A 69 2.34 6.72 -7.36
N LEU A 70 1.97 7.34 -6.24
CA LEU A 70 0.59 7.70 -5.93
C LEU A 70 0.20 9.02 -6.62
N THR A 71 0.07 8.99 -7.94
CA THR A 71 -0.33 10.16 -8.74
C THR A 71 -1.75 10.64 -8.40
N LYS A 72 -2.10 11.87 -8.79
CA LYS A 72 -3.47 12.41 -8.60
C LYS A 72 -4.55 11.55 -9.25
N GLU A 73 -4.22 10.90 -10.36
CA GLU A 73 -5.13 9.98 -11.05
C GLU A 73 -5.38 8.72 -10.24
N VAL A 74 -4.30 8.07 -9.79
CA VAL A 74 -4.39 6.87 -8.97
C VAL A 74 -5.13 7.17 -7.67
N GLN A 75 -4.90 8.35 -7.07
CA GLN A 75 -5.69 8.80 -5.92
C GLN A 75 -7.19 8.88 -6.23
N ARG A 76 -7.58 9.40 -7.39
CA ARG A 76 -8.99 9.44 -7.80
C ARG A 76 -9.58 8.03 -7.92
N ILE A 77 -8.85 7.13 -8.58
CA ILE A 77 -9.26 5.72 -8.71
C ILE A 77 -9.43 5.08 -7.32
N PHE A 78 -8.50 5.31 -6.39
CA PHE A 78 -8.60 4.80 -5.02
C PHE A 78 -9.82 5.35 -4.26
N LEU A 79 -10.22 6.59 -4.53
CA LEU A 79 -11.40 7.22 -3.93
C LEU A 79 -12.72 6.71 -4.52
N GLU A 80 -12.71 6.15 -5.73
CA GLU A 80 -13.91 5.71 -6.45
C GLU A 80 -14.09 4.18 -6.44
N ASP A 81 -13.01 3.40 -6.36
CA ASP A 81 -13.04 1.93 -6.40
C ASP A 81 -13.19 1.31 -5.01
N LEU A 82 -14.36 0.71 -4.75
CA LEU A 82 -14.69 0.07 -3.48
C LEU A 82 -13.81 -1.15 -3.15
N ALA A 83 -13.34 -1.91 -4.14
CA ALA A 83 -12.48 -3.07 -3.92
C ALA A 83 -11.08 -2.62 -3.45
N ILE A 84 -10.54 -1.57 -4.08
CA ILE A 84 -9.29 -0.95 -3.65
C ILE A 84 -9.42 -0.41 -2.23
N GLN A 85 -10.50 0.30 -1.90
CA GLN A 85 -10.73 0.81 -0.54
C GLN A 85 -10.83 -0.31 0.49
N ALA A 86 -11.52 -1.40 0.17
CA ALA A 86 -11.60 -2.56 1.05
C ALA A 86 -10.21 -3.16 1.30
N ASN A 87 -9.40 -3.32 0.26
CA ASN A 87 -8.04 -3.84 0.37
C ASN A 87 -7.12 -2.88 1.13
N LEU A 88 -7.21 -1.57 0.91
CA LEU A 88 -6.48 -0.57 1.70
C LEU A 88 -6.79 -0.67 3.20
N ARG A 89 -8.05 -0.86 3.57
CA ARG A 89 -8.43 -1.10 4.97
C ARG A 89 -7.84 -2.41 5.53
N ARG A 90 -7.87 -3.49 4.74
CA ARG A 90 -7.29 -4.79 5.14
C ARG A 90 -5.79 -4.69 5.42
N ILE A 91 -5.03 -4.06 4.53
CA ILE A 91 -3.58 -3.92 4.72
C ILE A 91 -3.23 -2.94 5.83
N LEU A 92 -4.00 -1.86 5.99
CA LEU A 92 -3.86 -0.96 7.14
C LEU A 92 -4.07 -1.70 8.46
N PHE A 93 -5.14 -2.49 8.57
CA PHE A 93 -5.41 -3.31 9.75
C PHE A 93 -4.28 -4.31 10.03
N ARG A 94 -3.82 -5.03 8.99
CA ARG A 94 -2.70 -5.98 9.10
C ARG A 94 -1.42 -5.31 9.58
N PHE A 95 -1.11 -4.13 9.04
CA PHE A 95 0.09 -3.37 9.37
C PHE A 95 0.03 -2.76 10.78
N LEU A 96 -1.12 -2.21 11.19
CA LEU A 96 -1.31 -1.76 12.56
C LEU A 96 -1.18 -2.92 13.55
N THR A 97 -1.78 -4.07 13.26
CA THR A 97 -1.63 -5.29 14.09
C THR A 97 -0.16 -5.69 14.24
N PHE A 98 0.61 -5.58 13.14
CA PHE A 98 2.06 -5.81 13.14
C PHE A 98 2.80 -4.85 14.09
N LEU A 99 2.44 -3.57 14.07
CA LEU A 99 2.99 -2.54 14.96
C LEU A 99 2.51 -2.65 16.42
N GLY A 100 1.66 -3.62 16.75
CA GLY A 100 1.03 -3.69 18.07
C GLY A 100 -0.03 -2.62 18.30
N LEU A 101 -0.68 -2.16 17.23
CA LEU A 101 -1.74 -1.15 17.27
C LEU A 101 -3.07 -1.76 16.83
N GLU A 102 -4.16 -1.16 17.31
CA GLU A 102 -5.53 -1.52 16.95
C GLU A 102 -6.21 -0.38 16.21
N LEU A 103 -6.98 -0.74 15.18
CA LEU A 103 -7.80 0.20 14.42
C LEU A 103 -9.23 0.14 14.95
N GLY A 104 -9.74 1.28 15.43
CA GLY A 104 -11.12 1.46 15.86
C GLY A 104 -11.74 2.74 15.30
N GLY A 105 -12.92 3.07 15.79
CA GLY A 105 -13.69 4.26 15.39
C GLY A 105 -15.02 3.94 14.72
N THR A 106 -15.71 4.97 14.24
CA THR A 106 -17.01 4.91 13.57
C THR A 106 -16.90 5.42 12.14
N ALA A 107 -17.98 5.33 11.35
CA ALA A 107 -17.98 5.86 9.99
C ALA A 107 -17.57 7.35 9.98
N GLY A 108 -16.42 7.65 9.38
CA GLY A 108 -15.84 9.00 9.30
C GLY A 108 -14.80 9.34 10.38
N SER A 109 -14.53 8.46 11.34
CA SER A 109 -13.51 8.65 12.37
C SER A 109 -12.64 7.40 12.52
N ILE A 110 -11.32 7.58 12.41
CA ILE A 110 -10.34 6.53 12.68
C ILE A 110 -9.67 6.83 14.02
N VAL A 111 -9.71 5.86 14.93
CA VAL A 111 -8.97 5.89 16.19
C VAL A 111 -7.93 4.78 16.15
N VAL A 112 -6.67 5.13 16.44
CA VAL A 112 -5.59 4.14 16.56
C VAL A 112 -5.17 4.09 18.02
N THR A 113 -5.26 2.90 18.62
CA THR A 113 -4.89 2.65 20.03
C THR A 113 -3.76 1.63 20.11
N ARG A 114 -3.12 1.54 21.29
CA ARG A 114 -2.18 0.44 21.56
C ARG A 114 -2.95 -0.86 21.72
N ALA A 115 -2.47 -1.92 21.08
CA ALA A 115 -2.94 -3.28 21.29
C ALA A 115 -2.32 -3.87 22.57
N GLN A 116 -2.90 -4.97 23.05
CA GLN A 116 -2.37 -5.68 24.22
C GLN A 116 -0.93 -6.18 24.04
N HIS A 117 -0.52 -6.49 22.80
CA HIS A 117 0.82 -6.96 22.46
C HIS A 117 1.79 -5.85 22.03
N PHE A 118 1.46 -4.57 22.26
CA PHE A 118 2.36 -3.44 21.97
C PHE A 118 3.63 -3.52 22.84
N LYS A 119 4.80 -3.59 22.20
CA LYS A 119 6.11 -3.58 22.88
C LYS A 119 6.76 -2.21 22.69
N THR A 120 7.14 -1.56 23.79
CA THR A 120 7.93 -0.32 23.82
C THR A 120 9.42 -0.59 23.94
#